data_AF-A0A6J1SRC6-F1
#
_entry.id   AF-A0A6J1SRC6-F1
#
_cell.length_a   1.000
_cell.length_b   1.000
_cell.length_c   1.000
_cell.angle_alpha   90.00
_cell.angle_beta   90.00
_cell.angle_gamma   90.00
#
_symmetry.space_group_name_H-M   'P 1'
#
loop_
_entity.id
_entity.type
_entity.pdbx_description
1 polymer ?
#
loop_
_entity_poly.entity_id
_entity_poly.type
_entity_poly.pdbx_seq_one_letter_code
_entity_poly.pdbx_strand_id
1 'polypeptide(L)'
;MDSDPEADIDGNDTSSKRDFLKLERNLQTSGFREGAGAGQDGAFQSGFDAGYAEGFKTAFSLGKFNGIVETLKRNAELLSLNEQELDSFSFENSRFGLCQICKDSADKSPCNCKKSQDITTISARQAEITKKALTEKMSISLPIFEKTGLNELIAHDSE
;
A
#
# COMPACT_ATOMS: atom_id res chain seq x y z
N MET A 1 44.15 -71.04 -24.76
CA MET A 1 43.41 -71.22 -26.01
C MET A 1 42.12 -71.96 -25.72
N ASP A 2 40.90 -71.47 -25.95
CA ASP A 2 40.36 -70.10 -26.13
C ASP A 2 38.84 -70.19 -25.86
N SER A 3 38.10 -69.21 -25.32
CA SER A 3 38.43 -68.02 -24.51
C SER A 3 37.13 -67.53 -23.86
N ASP A 4 37.21 -66.68 -22.83
CA ASP A 4 36.02 -66.08 -22.20
C ASP A 4 35.28 -65.14 -23.17
N PRO A 5 33.93 -65.22 -23.29
CA PRO A 5 33.13 -64.19 -23.94
C PRO A 5 32.84 -63.07 -22.94
N GLU A 6 33.71 -62.06 -22.91
CA GLU A 6 33.39 -60.70 -22.44
C GLU A 6 32.10 -60.22 -23.12
N ALA A 7 31.00 -60.13 -22.37
CA ALA A 7 29.70 -59.64 -22.85
C ALA A 7 29.48 -58.19 -22.38
N ASP A 8 30.24 -57.28 -22.98
CA ASP A 8 30.41 -55.89 -22.52
C ASP A 8 29.45 -54.91 -23.25
N ILE A 9 28.13 -55.09 -23.03
CA ILE A 9 27.03 -54.25 -23.59
C ILE A 9 25.81 -54.29 -22.63
N ASP A 10 25.18 -53.21 -22.18
CA ASP A 10 25.49 -51.77 -22.21
C ASP A 10 25.10 -51.15 -20.84
N GLY A 11 25.79 -50.07 -20.45
CA GLY A 11 25.46 -49.27 -19.26
C GLY A 11 24.97 -47.84 -19.54
N ASN A 12 25.07 -47.35 -20.78
CA ASN A 12 25.01 -45.93 -21.11
C ASN A 12 23.59 -45.44 -21.43
N ASP A 13 22.83 -46.17 -22.25
CA ASP A 13 21.49 -45.75 -22.74
C ASP A 13 20.46 -45.61 -21.60
N THR A 14 20.61 -46.40 -20.53
CA THR A 14 19.74 -46.29 -19.35
C THR A 14 19.98 -45.05 -18.51
N SER A 15 21.19 -44.46 -18.50
CA SER A 15 21.46 -43.22 -17.75
C SER A 15 20.88 -42.03 -18.49
N SER A 16 21.19 -41.88 -19.78
CA SER A 16 20.70 -40.78 -20.60
C SER A 16 19.17 -40.67 -20.59
N LYS A 17 18.45 -41.79 -20.67
CA LYS A 17 16.98 -41.81 -20.54
C LYS A 17 16.49 -41.41 -19.14
N ARG A 18 17.15 -41.87 -18.07
CA ARG A 18 16.82 -41.46 -16.69
C ARG A 18 17.06 -39.97 -16.47
N ASP A 19 18.13 -39.43 -17.02
CA ASP A 19 18.50 -38.02 -16.85
C ASP A 19 17.61 -37.09 -17.70
N PHE A 20 17.20 -37.51 -18.89
CA PHE A 20 16.17 -36.83 -19.68
C PHE A 20 14.82 -36.80 -18.96
N LEU A 21 14.37 -37.93 -18.37
CA LEU A 21 13.13 -38.00 -17.59
C LEU A 21 13.18 -37.20 -16.27
N LYS A 22 14.38 -36.99 -15.68
CA LYS A 22 14.57 -36.05 -14.56
C LYS A 22 14.45 -34.61 -15.05
N LEU A 23 15.08 -34.28 -16.17
CA LEU A 23 15.02 -32.94 -16.77
C LEU A 23 13.58 -32.56 -17.13
N GLU A 24 12.83 -33.45 -17.76
CA GLU A 24 11.42 -33.26 -18.09
C GLU A 24 10.56 -33.00 -16.84
N ARG A 25 10.71 -33.82 -15.78
CA ARG A 25 10.01 -33.60 -14.50
C ARG A 25 10.42 -32.30 -13.81
N ASN A 26 11.69 -31.91 -13.88
CA ASN A 26 12.17 -30.64 -13.33
C ASN A 26 11.59 -29.46 -14.11
N LEU A 27 11.50 -29.52 -15.44
CA LEU A 27 10.89 -28.48 -16.27
C LEU A 27 9.38 -28.35 -16.00
N GLN A 28 8.65 -29.48 -15.92
CA GLN A 28 7.22 -29.49 -15.58
C GLN A 28 6.94 -28.91 -14.18
N THR A 29 7.76 -29.27 -13.18
CA THR A 29 7.60 -28.76 -11.81
C THR A 29 8.07 -27.31 -11.66
N SER A 30 9.08 -26.86 -12.42
CA SER A 30 9.46 -25.44 -12.48
C SER A 30 8.34 -24.60 -13.07
N GLY A 31 7.82 -24.97 -14.25
CA GLY A 31 6.74 -24.24 -14.91
C GLY A 31 5.45 -24.15 -14.07
N PHE A 32 5.11 -25.20 -13.31
CA PHE A 32 3.99 -25.15 -12.37
C PHE A 32 4.25 -24.19 -11.20
N ARG A 33 5.47 -24.17 -10.64
CA ARG A 33 5.83 -23.27 -9.53
C ARG A 33 5.95 -21.81 -9.97
N GLU A 34 6.51 -21.58 -11.16
CA GLU A 34 6.58 -20.26 -11.80
C GLU A 34 5.18 -19.73 -12.12
N GLY A 35 4.30 -20.55 -12.71
CA GLY A 35 2.90 -20.17 -12.96
C GLY A 35 2.11 -19.88 -11.68
N ALA A 36 2.33 -20.67 -10.62
CA ALA A 36 1.73 -20.43 -9.31
C ALA A 36 2.25 -19.12 -8.66
N GLY A 37 3.55 -18.84 -8.77
CA GLY A 37 4.16 -17.59 -8.31
C GLY A 37 3.61 -16.38 -9.06
N ALA A 38 3.66 -16.39 -10.39
CA ALA A 38 3.15 -15.30 -11.24
C ALA A 38 1.65 -15.01 -10.99
N GLY A 39 0.85 -16.05 -10.71
CA GLY A 39 -0.56 -15.88 -10.31
C GLY A 39 -0.75 -15.20 -8.95
N GLN A 40 0.11 -15.51 -7.97
CA GLN A 40 0.11 -14.83 -6.66
C GLN A 40 0.61 -13.39 -6.77
N ASP A 41 1.70 -13.16 -7.49
CA ASP A 41 2.30 -11.84 -7.69
C ASP A 41 1.34 -10.90 -8.42
N GLY A 42 0.63 -11.37 -9.46
CA GLY A 42 -0.39 -10.58 -10.16
C GLY A 42 -1.57 -10.17 -9.25
N ALA A 43 -2.05 -11.08 -8.40
CA ALA A 43 -3.09 -10.77 -7.42
C ALA A 43 -2.57 -9.76 -6.36
N PHE A 44 -1.36 -9.97 -5.85
CA PHE A 44 -0.73 -9.07 -4.88
C PHE A 44 -0.52 -7.66 -5.43
N GLN A 45 0.02 -7.55 -6.66
CA GLN A 45 0.27 -6.27 -7.31
C GLN A 45 -1.02 -5.48 -7.51
N SER A 46 -2.13 -6.14 -7.93
CA SER A 46 -3.42 -5.45 -8.10
C SER A 46 -3.96 -4.85 -6.79
N GLY A 47 -3.77 -5.55 -5.66
CA GLY A 47 -4.13 -5.04 -4.33
C GLY A 47 -3.20 -3.92 -3.85
N PHE A 48 -1.90 -4.04 -4.13
CA PHE A 48 -0.91 -3.01 -3.82
C PHE A 48 -1.16 -1.72 -4.61
N ASP A 49 -1.37 -1.80 -5.93
CA ASP A 49 -1.58 -0.63 -6.79
C ASP A 49 -2.85 0.15 -6.39
N ALA A 50 -3.94 -0.57 -6.09
CA ALA A 50 -5.17 0.03 -5.59
C ALA A 50 -4.96 0.73 -4.23
N GLY A 51 -4.32 0.04 -3.28
CA GLY A 51 -4.01 0.61 -1.96
C GLY A 51 -3.03 1.78 -2.01
N TYR A 52 -2.05 1.74 -2.90
CA TYR A 52 -1.08 2.81 -3.12
C TYR A 52 -1.74 4.04 -3.74
N ALA A 53 -2.55 3.87 -4.78
CA ALA A 53 -3.24 4.98 -5.45
C ALA A 53 -4.17 5.74 -4.49
N GLU A 54 -4.91 5.05 -3.62
CA GLU A 54 -5.78 5.69 -2.64
C GLU A 54 -5.02 6.24 -1.43
N GLY A 55 -4.05 5.48 -0.91
CA GLY A 55 -3.16 5.92 0.19
C GLY A 55 -2.36 7.17 -0.18
N PHE A 56 -1.90 7.26 -1.43
CA PHE A 56 -1.21 8.44 -1.94
C PHE A 56 -2.15 9.65 -2.03
N LYS A 57 -3.34 9.51 -2.64
CA LYS A 57 -4.33 10.60 -2.72
C LYS A 57 -4.68 11.15 -1.34
N THR A 58 -5.00 10.27 -0.39
CA THR A 58 -5.36 10.66 0.98
C THR A 58 -4.19 11.30 1.73
N ALA A 59 -2.99 10.71 1.67
CA ALA A 59 -1.80 11.29 2.30
C ALA A 59 -1.40 12.64 1.69
N PHE A 60 -1.58 12.82 0.38
CA PHE A 60 -1.30 14.08 -0.32
C PHE A 60 -2.25 15.19 0.13
N SER A 61 -3.56 14.96 0.19
CA SER A 61 -4.53 15.96 0.69
C SER A 61 -4.25 16.38 2.14
N LEU A 62 -3.94 15.41 3.03
CA LEU A 62 -3.56 15.71 4.41
C LEU A 62 -2.22 16.45 4.50
N GLY A 63 -1.25 16.11 3.64
CA GLY A 63 0.03 16.81 3.52
C GLY A 63 -0.13 18.25 3.04
N LYS A 64 -0.98 18.50 2.05
CA LYS A 64 -1.35 19.83 1.56
C LYS A 64 -1.98 20.66 2.68
N PHE A 65 -2.93 20.09 3.44
CA PHE A 65 -3.53 20.77 4.59
C PHE A 65 -2.49 21.12 5.67
N ASN A 66 -1.63 20.17 6.06
CA ASN A 66 -0.55 20.43 7.02
C ASN A 66 0.42 21.51 6.52
N GLY A 67 0.74 21.55 5.22
CA GLY A 67 1.58 22.59 4.63
C GLY A 67 0.96 23.99 4.69
N ILE A 68 -0.36 24.07 4.54
CA ILE A 68 -1.11 25.32 4.73
C ILE A 68 -1.08 25.74 6.20
N VAL A 69 -1.35 24.83 7.15
CA VAL A 69 -1.27 25.09 8.61
C VAL A 69 0.13 25.56 9.01
N GLU A 70 1.18 24.90 8.52
CA GLU A 70 2.58 25.26 8.76
C GLU A 70 2.92 26.66 8.19
N THR A 71 2.38 27.00 7.02
CA THR A 71 2.53 28.34 6.41
C THR A 71 1.83 29.40 7.27
N LEU A 72 0.63 29.12 7.79
CA LEU A 72 -0.07 30.01 8.70
C LEU A 72 0.70 30.19 10.02
N LYS A 73 1.26 29.12 10.62
CA LYS A 73 2.06 29.20 11.85
C LYS A 73 3.25 30.15 11.70
N ARG A 74 4.01 30.00 10.61
CA ARG A 74 5.17 30.88 10.30
C ARG A 74 4.81 32.34 10.09
N ASN A 75 3.54 32.64 9.82
CA ASN A 75 3.01 33.99 9.65
C ASN A 75 2.05 34.39 10.79
N ALA A 76 2.01 33.63 11.90
CA ALA A 76 1.00 33.81 12.95
C ALA A 76 1.04 35.21 13.58
N GLU A 77 2.25 35.79 13.78
CA GLU A 77 2.42 37.17 14.25
C GLU A 77 1.79 38.19 13.30
N LEU A 78 2.07 38.07 11.98
CA LEU A 78 1.58 38.98 10.95
C LEU A 78 0.06 38.88 10.77
N LEU A 79 -0.50 37.69 10.99
CA LEU A 79 -1.93 37.39 10.85
C LEU A 79 -2.71 37.51 12.17
N SER A 80 -2.04 37.85 13.28
CA SER A 80 -2.62 37.92 14.64
C SER A 80 -3.32 36.60 15.06
N LEU A 81 -2.71 35.46 14.74
CA LEU A 81 -3.22 34.12 15.04
C LEU A 81 -2.51 33.50 16.25
N ASN A 82 -3.21 32.64 16.98
CA ASN A 82 -2.62 31.87 18.09
C ASN A 82 -2.00 30.57 17.57
N GLU A 83 -0.67 30.46 17.64
CA GLU A 83 0.07 29.28 17.17
C GLU A 83 -0.39 27.95 17.81
N GLN A 84 -0.82 27.98 19.08
CA GLN A 84 -1.34 26.78 19.76
C GLN A 84 -2.67 26.29 19.17
N GLU A 85 -3.54 27.19 18.72
CA GLU A 85 -4.78 26.81 18.02
C GLU A 85 -4.46 26.17 16.67
N LEU A 86 -3.45 26.70 15.97
CA LEU A 86 -3.01 26.16 14.68
C LEU A 86 -2.38 24.78 14.80
N ASP A 87 -1.64 24.49 15.88
CA ASP A 87 -1.07 23.15 16.10
C ASP A 87 -2.17 22.08 16.24
N SER A 88 -3.30 22.44 16.85
CA SER A 88 -4.47 21.56 16.99
C SER A 88 -5.14 21.17 15.66
N PHE A 89 -4.86 21.91 14.56
CA PHE A 89 -5.36 21.57 13.22
C PHE A 89 -4.45 20.60 12.48
N SER A 90 -3.17 20.49 12.85
CA SER A 90 -2.21 19.62 12.16
C SER A 90 -2.58 18.14 12.29
N PHE A 91 -2.50 17.39 11.19
CA PHE A 91 -2.66 15.93 11.20
C PHE A 91 -1.34 15.23 11.54
N GLU A 92 -1.30 14.54 12.67
CA GLU A 92 -0.21 13.61 12.98
C GLU A 92 -0.09 12.52 11.90
N ASN A 93 1.15 12.26 11.45
CA ASN A 93 1.48 11.20 10.50
C ASN A 93 0.65 11.24 9.18
N SER A 94 0.32 12.42 8.67
CA SER A 94 -0.38 12.63 7.38
C SER A 94 0.14 11.78 6.21
N ARG A 95 1.46 11.52 6.17
CA ARG A 95 2.14 10.59 5.23
C ARG A 95 1.55 9.17 5.13
N PHE A 96 0.75 8.73 6.10
CA PHE A 96 0.11 7.41 6.12
C PHE A 96 -1.42 7.46 5.86
N GLY A 97 -1.97 8.58 5.38
CA GLY A 97 -3.38 8.65 4.93
C GLY A 97 -4.41 8.32 6.02
N LEU A 98 -4.07 8.52 7.30
CA LEU A 98 -4.85 8.09 8.48
C LEU A 98 -5.20 6.59 8.50
N CYS A 99 -4.34 5.73 7.94
CA CYS A 99 -4.55 4.29 7.74
C CYS A 99 -5.21 3.58 8.95
N GLN A 100 -6.43 3.05 8.75
CA GLN A 100 -7.20 2.30 9.73
C GLN A 100 -6.50 0.99 10.09
N ILE A 101 -5.92 0.29 9.10
CA ILE A 101 -5.15 -0.95 9.32
C ILE A 101 -4.00 -0.69 10.32
N CYS A 102 -3.32 0.45 10.20
CA CYS A 102 -2.26 0.82 11.14
C CYS A 102 -2.79 1.13 12.55
N LYS A 103 -3.97 1.77 12.66
CA LYS A 103 -4.62 2.01 13.97
C LYS A 103 -5.02 0.69 14.64
N ASP A 104 -5.72 -0.17 13.90
CA ASP A 104 -6.17 -1.48 14.39
C ASP A 104 -4.98 -2.41 14.76
N SER A 105 -3.81 -2.21 14.15
CA SER A 105 -2.58 -2.96 14.47
C SER A 105 -1.84 -2.48 15.74
N ALA A 106 -2.13 -1.26 16.22
CA ALA A 106 -1.53 -0.72 17.45
C ALA A 106 -2.18 -1.30 18.71
N ASP A 107 -3.48 -1.60 18.63
CA ASP A 107 -4.20 -2.37 19.65
C ASP A 107 -3.77 -3.84 19.58
N LYS A 108 -2.99 -4.28 20.57
CA LYS A 108 -2.41 -5.64 20.69
C LYS A 108 -3.44 -6.77 20.87
N SER A 109 -4.72 -6.53 20.59
CA SER A 109 -5.66 -7.62 20.38
C SER A 109 -5.28 -8.33 19.08
N PRO A 110 -5.21 -9.67 19.03
CA PRO A 110 -5.07 -10.36 17.75
C PRO A 110 -6.29 -9.97 16.91
N CYS A 111 -6.09 -9.48 15.67
CA CYS A 111 -7.25 -9.11 14.87
C CYS A 111 -8.15 -10.34 14.77
N ASN A 112 -9.37 -10.24 15.30
CA ASN A 112 -10.44 -11.13 14.92
C ASN A 112 -11.00 -10.56 13.60
N CYS A 113 -10.11 -10.50 12.61
CA CYS A 113 -10.30 -10.03 11.26
C CYS A 113 -11.24 -11.05 10.58
N LYS A 114 -12.53 -10.89 10.88
CA LYS A 114 -13.63 -11.69 10.34
C LYS A 114 -13.48 -11.72 8.82
N LYS A 115 -13.13 -12.90 8.31
CA LYS A 115 -13.05 -13.33 6.91
C LYS A 115 -13.20 -12.21 5.88
N SER A 116 -12.07 -11.80 5.30
CA SER A 116 -11.99 -11.16 3.98
C SER A 116 -13.07 -10.12 3.71
N GLN A 117 -12.97 -8.96 4.37
CA GLN A 117 -13.56 -7.75 3.79
C GLN A 117 -12.80 -7.46 2.50
N ASP A 118 -13.54 -7.23 1.41
CA ASP A 118 -12.97 -6.87 0.12
C ASP A 118 -12.10 -5.62 0.28
N ILE A 119 -10.92 -5.59 -0.34
CA ILE A 119 -9.96 -4.49 -0.27
C ILE A 119 -10.64 -3.16 -0.63
N THR A 120 -11.55 -3.19 -1.61
CA THR A 120 -12.36 -2.02 -2.02
C THR A 120 -13.28 -1.48 -0.92
N THR A 121 -13.78 -2.33 -0.01
CA THR A 121 -14.62 -1.90 1.11
C THR A 121 -13.82 -1.27 2.25
N ILE A 122 -12.61 -1.77 2.49
CA ILE A 122 -11.68 -1.20 3.47
C ILE A 122 -11.21 0.18 2.97
N SER A 123 -10.87 0.28 1.69
CA SER A 123 -10.40 1.52 1.06
C SER A 123 -11.52 2.57 0.98
N ALA A 124 -12.73 2.22 0.50
CA ALA A 124 -13.88 3.14 0.52
C ALA A 124 -14.16 3.72 1.91
N ARG A 125 -14.04 2.89 2.97
CA ARG A 125 -14.17 3.33 4.37
C ARG A 125 -13.01 4.24 4.82
N GLN A 126 -11.78 3.94 4.40
CA GLN A 126 -10.59 4.77 4.62
C GLN A 126 -10.76 6.18 4.02
N ALA A 127 -11.20 6.24 2.76
CA ALA A 127 -11.47 7.48 2.03
C ALA A 127 -12.58 8.30 2.69
N GLU A 128 -13.70 7.68 3.11
CA GLU A 128 -14.77 8.37 3.82
C GLU A 128 -14.31 8.99 5.15
N ILE A 129 -13.56 8.24 5.97
CA ILE A 129 -13.10 8.72 7.28
C ILE A 129 -12.11 9.86 7.09
N THR A 130 -11.22 9.76 6.11
CA THR A 130 -10.26 10.84 5.78
C THR A 130 -10.99 12.08 5.27
N LYS A 131 -11.99 11.94 4.39
CA LYS A 131 -12.84 13.06 3.96
C LYS A 131 -13.55 13.71 5.14
N LYS A 132 -14.21 12.94 6.01
CA LYS A 132 -14.91 13.45 7.20
C LYS A 132 -13.97 14.21 8.14
N ALA A 133 -12.81 13.65 8.47
CA ALA A 133 -11.81 14.30 9.32
C ALA A 133 -11.24 15.58 8.69
N LEU A 134 -11.00 15.58 7.37
CA LEU A 134 -10.56 16.76 6.64
C LEU A 134 -11.66 17.84 6.63
N THR A 135 -12.91 17.50 6.33
CA THR A 135 -14.04 18.46 6.34
C THR A 135 -14.28 19.04 7.73
N GLU A 136 -14.20 18.23 8.79
CA GLU A 136 -14.30 18.67 10.17
C GLU A 136 -13.21 19.71 10.50
N LYS A 137 -11.93 19.37 10.32
CA LYS A 137 -10.81 20.31 10.55
C LYS A 137 -10.91 21.55 9.66
N MET A 138 -11.26 21.39 8.38
CA MET A 138 -11.48 22.50 7.45
C MET A 138 -12.58 23.45 7.94
N SER A 139 -13.74 22.94 8.36
CA SER A 139 -14.85 23.76 8.85
C SER A 139 -14.51 24.60 10.08
N ILE A 140 -13.66 24.09 10.97
CA ILE A 140 -13.19 24.83 12.15
C ILE A 140 -12.15 25.89 11.75
N SER A 141 -11.30 25.60 10.75
CA SER A 141 -10.27 26.52 10.25
C SER A 141 -10.75 27.54 9.21
N LEU A 142 -11.91 27.34 8.59
CA LEU A 142 -12.48 28.20 7.55
C LEU A 142 -12.59 29.70 7.95
N PRO A 143 -13.03 30.05 9.17
CA PRO A 143 -13.04 31.45 9.64
C PRO A 143 -11.65 32.09 9.79
N ILE A 144 -10.58 31.29 9.81
CA ILE A 144 -9.18 31.75 9.80
C ILE A 144 -8.71 31.90 8.35
N PHE A 145 -9.10 30.99 7.45
CA PHE A 145 -8.78 31.09 6.02
C PHE A 145 -9.46 32.28 5.32
N GLU A 146 -10.71 32.58 5.67
CA GLU A 146 -11.42 33.78 5.18
C GLU A 146 -10.74 35.09 5.61
N LYS A 147 -10.25 35.15 6.85
CA LYS A 147 -9.50 36.33 7.37
C LYS A 147 -8.14 36.52 6.73
N THR A 148 -7.56 35.46 6.16
CA THR A 148 -6.19 35.45 5.62
C THR A 148 -6.15 35.43 4.09
N GLY A 149 -7.29 35.36 3.42
CA GLY A 149 -7.41 35.42 1.96
C GLY A 149 -7.00 34.13 1.23
N LEU A 150 -6.80 33.01 1.94
CA LEU A 150 -6.23 31.78 1.38
C LEU A 150 -7.26 30.80 0.77
N ASN A 151 -8.52 31.22 0.62
CA ASN A 151 -9.61 30.37 0.15
C ASN A 151 -9.37 29.72 -1.23
N GLU A 152 -8.64 30.38 -2.14
CA GLU A 152 -8.43 29.88 -3.51
C GLU A 152 -7.52 28.63 -3.58
N LEU A 153 -6.62 28.41 -2.61
CA LEU A 153 -5.74 27.23 -2.57
C LEU A 153 -6.48 25.91 -2.25
N ILE A 154 -7.69 26.04 -1.73
CA ILE A 154 -8.49 24.94 -1.17
C ILE A 154 -9.49 24.38 -2.20
N ALA A 155 -10.01 25.21 -3.10
CA ALA A 155 -11.11 24.83 -4.00
C ALA A 155 -10.76 23.76 -5.06
N HIS A 156 -9.47 23.61 -5.39
CA HIS A 156 -9.04 23.06 -6.68
C HIS A 156 -9.03 21.53 -6.82
N ASP A 157 -9.31 20.76 -5.76
CA ASP A 157 -9.28 19.28 -5.75
C ASP A 157 -10.69 18.65 -5.65
N SER A 158 -11.71 19.34 -6.21
CA SER A 158 -13.14 18.98 -6.08
C SER A 158 -13.75 18.34 -7.34
N GLU A 159 -12.95 17.64 -8.15
CA GLU A 159 -13.40 16.86 -9.33
C GLU A 159 -12.77 15.45 -9.35
#